data_AF-A0A350R153-F1
#
_entry.id   AF-A0A350R153-F1
#
_cell.length_a   1.000
_cell.length_b   1.000
_cell.length_c   1.000
_cell.angle_alpha   90.00
_cell.angle_beta   90.00
_cell.angle_gamma   90.00
#
_symmetry.space_group_name_H-M   'P 1'
#
loop_
_entity.id
_entity.type
_entity.pdbx_description
1 polymer ?
#
loop_
_entity_poly.entity_id
_entity_poly.type
_entity_poly.pdbx_seq_one_letter_code
_entity_poly.pdbx_strand_id
1 'polypeptide(L)'
;MDTQSDKPHELRREYDPNFVVTPAYRDSLPDVQNSGLGALEGARVPILQVGISGFRLPLSYVGPDGEDLSIETSVTGTVSLDADKKGINMSRIIRIFYEYKDETFSPEVLGKILTH
;
A
#
# COMPACT_ATOMS: atom_id res chain seq x y z
N MET A 1 -3.27 18.56 -31.75
CA MET A 1 -2.08 17.71 -31.56
C MET A 1 -2.55 16.29 -31.71
N ASP A 2 -2.18 15.65 -32.82
CA ASP A 2 -2.62 14.30 -33.15
C ASP A 2 -1.89 13.30 -32.24
N THR A 3 -2.61 12.71 -31.29
CA THR A 3 -2.10 11.61 -30.46
C THR A 3 -2.12 10.33 -31.28
N GLN A 4 -0.99 9.99 -31.88
CA GLN A 4 -0.79 8.76 -32.62
C GLN A 4 -0.63 7.59 -31.63
N SER A 5 -1.74 7.02 -31.15
CA SER A 5 -1.70 5.84 -30.26
C SER A 5 -2.92 4.95 -30.47
N ASP A 6 -2.98 4.27 -31.62
CA ASP A 6 -3.97 3.21 -31.85
C ASP A 6 -3.40 2.02 -32.65
N LYS A 7 -2.12 1.71 -32.44
CA LYS A 7 -1.55 0.43 -32.89
C LYS A 7 -1.39 -0.48 -31.67
N PRO A 8 -1.92 -1.72 -31.69
CA PRO A 8 -1.68 -2.66 -30.62
C PRO A 8 -0.19 -2.99 -30.57
N HIS A 9 0.53 -2.43 -29.60
CA HIS A 9 1.88 -2.87 -29.31
C HIS A 9 1.74 -4.14 -28.46
N GLU A 10 2.29 -5.26 -28.92
CA GLU A 10 2.34 -6.47 -28.11
C GLU A 10 3.12 -6.16 -26.83
N LEU A 11 2.44 -6.24 -25.70
CA LEU A 11 3.05 -6.04 -24.39
C LEU A 11 3.99 -7.23 -24.14
N ARG A 12 5.29 -6.97 -23.98
CA ARG A 12 6.23 -7.99 -23.53
C ARG A 12 5.84 -8.43 -22.12
N ARG A 13 5.51 -9.72 -21.97
CA ARG A 13 5.11 -10.34 -20.68
C ARG A 13 6.28 -11.00 -19.96
N GLU A 14 7.47 -10.93 -20.53
CA GLU A 14 8.69 -11.47 -19.95
C GLU A 14 9.41 -10.39 -19.15
N TYR A 15 9.74 -10.70 -17.91
CA TYR A 15 10.55 -9.85 -17.04
C TYR A 15 12.02 -10.18 -17.26
N ASP A 16 12.89 -9.16 -17.25
CA ASP A 16 14.34 -9.36 -17.29
C ASP A 16 14.79 -9.99 -15.96
N PRO A 17 15.28 -11.25 -15.97
CA PRO A 17 15.68 -11.95 -14.75
C PRO A 17 16.92 -11.33 -14.08
N ASN A 18 17.68 -10.50 -14.80
CA ASN A 18 18.87 -9.83 -14.29
C ASN A 18 18.60 -8.39 -13.85
N PHE A 19 17.35 -7.94 -13.86
CA PHE A 19 17.02 -6.58 -13.47
C PHE A 19 17.25 -6.37 -11.97
N VAL A 20 18.11 -5.40 -11.64
CA VAL A 20 18.39 -4.97 -10.27
C VAL A 20 18.03 -3.50 -10.15
N VAL A 21 17.21 -3.17 -9.14
CA VAL A 21 16.85 -1.79 -8.84
C VAL A 21 18.08 -1.04 -8.33
N THR A 22 18.65 -0.17 -9.15
CA THR A 22 19.75 0.71 -8.75
C THR A 22 19.22 2.01 -8.13
N PRO A 23 20.02 2.71 -7.30
CA PRO A 23 19.65 4.03 -6.80
C PRO A 23 19.31 5.01 -7.94
N ALA A 24 20.15 5.06 -8.99
CA ALA A 24 19.91 5.92 -10.16
C ALA A 24 18.61 5.59 -10.90
N TYR A 25 18.27 4.29 -11.02
CA TYR A 25 16.98 3.88 -11.58
C TYR A 25 15.82 4.33 -10.69
N ARG A 26 15.92 4.14 -9.37
CA ARG A 26 14.90 4.56 -8.41
C ARG A 26 14.66 6.07 -8.48
N ASP A 27 15.71 6.87 -8.61
CA ASP A 27 15.64 8.33 -8.72
C ASP A 27 15.01 8.78 -10.05
N SER A 28 15.05 7.93 -11.09
CA SER A 28 14.39 8.19 -12.37
C SER A 28 12.88 7.93 -12.35
N LEU A 29 12.36 7.23 -11.32
CA LEU A 29 10.95 6.89 -11.26
C LEU A 29 10.09 8.13 -10.96
N PRO A 30 8.97 8.33 -11.68
CA PRO A 30 8.10 9.46 -11.43
C PRO A 30 7.40 9.32 -10.07
N ASP A 31 7.39 10.39 -9.28
CA ASP A 31 6.58 10.46 -8.07
C ASP A 31 5.11 10.69 -8.43
N VAL A 32 4.39 9.61 -8.70
CA VAL A 32 2.97 9.67 -9.09
C VAL A 32 2.09 10.24 -7.97
N GLN A 33 2.47 10.06 -6.70
CA GLN A 33 1.65 10.45 -5.55
C GLN A 33 1.74 11.95 -5.24
N ASN A 34 2.95 12.51 -5.33
CA ASN A 34 3.19 13.93 -5.05
C ASN A 34 3.37 14.78 -6.31
N SER A 35 3.36 14.18 -7.52
CA SER A 35 3.32 14.93 -8.77
C SER A 35 2.11 15.88 -8.76
N GLY A 36 2.36 17.18 -8.99
CA GLY A 36 1.40 18.25 -8.74
C GLY A 36 0.01 18.08 -9.39
N LEU A 37 -0.91 18.93 -8.96
CA LEU A 37 -2.35 18.91 -9.27
C LEU A 37 -2.73 19.03 -10.77
N GLY A 38 -1.75 19.25 -11.67
CA GLY A 38 -1.99 19.57 -13.08
C GLY A 38 -2.67 18.48 -13.92
N ALA A 39 -2.81 17.26 -13.41
CA ALA A 39 -3.43 16.12 -14.09
C ALA A 39 -4.66 15.55 -13.35
N LEU A 40 -5.15 16.22 -12.30
CA LEU A 40 -6.37 15.79 -11.60
C LEU A 40 -7.60 16.30 -12.34
N GLU A 41 -8.32 15.39 -12.99
CA GLU A 41 -9.62 15.66 -13.59
C GLU A 41 -10.74 15.46 -12.54
N GLY A 42 -11.66 16.43 -12.42
CA GLY A 42 -12.82 16.33 -11.52
C GLY A 42 -12.85 17.33 -10.36
N ALA A 43 -13.85 17.18 -9.49
CA ALA A 43 -14.05 18.06 -8.34
C ALA A 43 -13.03 17.76 -7.23
N ARG A 44 -12.46 18.81 -6.62
CA ARG A 44 -11.51 18.70 -5.50
C ARG A 44 -12.26 18.36 -4.21
N VAL A 45 -12.51 17.09 -3.99
CA VAL A 45 -13.17 16.56 -2.79
C VAL A 45 -12.23 15.62 -2.04
N PRO A 46 -12.23 15.65 -0.70
CA PRO A 46 -11.44 14.71 0.09
C PRO A 46 -12.01 13.30 -0.04
N ILE A 47 -11.14 12.28 0.05
CA ILE A 47 -11.56 10.89 0.18
C ILE A 47 -11.50 10.51 1.65
N LEU A 48 -12.65 10.28 2.28
CA LEU A 48 -12.73 10.01 3.72
C LEU A 48 -12.11 8.67 4.11
N GLN A 49 -12.27 7.65 3.26
CA GLN A 49 -11.73 6.31 3.49
C GLN A 49 -11.18 5.73 2.20
N VAL A 50 -9.86 5.56 2.15
CA VAL A 50 -9.15 4.83 1.11
C VAL A 50 -8.10 3.94 1.75
N GLY A 51 -7.92 2.73 1.22
CA GLY A 51 -7.09 1.73 1.89
C GLY A 51 -7.10 0.38 1.21
N ILE A 52 -6.80 -0.65 1.99
CA ILE A 52 -6.89 -2.05 1.60
C ILE A 52 -7.83 -2.79 2.54
N SER A 53 -8.61 -3.72 1.99
CA SER A 53 -9.52 -4.56 2.75
C SER A 53 -9.26 -6.04 2.46
N GLY A 54 -9.52 -6.88 3.46
CA GLY A 54 -9.59 -8.34 3.28
C GLY A 54 -8.26 -9.03 3.04
N PHE A 55 -7.11 -8.37 3.28
CA PHE A 55 -5.83 -9.08 3.24
C PHE A 55 -5.67 -9.90 4.52
N ARG A 56 -5.17 -11.13 4.38
CA ARG A 56 -5.03 -12.08 5.47
C ARG A 56 -3.58 -12.33 5.77
N LEU A 57 -3.24 -12.38 7.06
CA LEU A 57 -1.94 -12.79 7.55
C LEU A 57 -2.09 -13.51 8.90
N PRO A 58 -1.26 -14.51 9.21
CA PRO A 58 -1.23 -15.09 10.54
C PRO A 58 -0.66 -14.06 11.53
N LEU A 59 -1.37 -13.84 12.64
CA LEU A 59 -0.92 -13.01 13.76
C LEU A 59 -0.92 -13.85 15.04
N SER A 60 0.02 -13.56 15.93
CA SER A 60 0.12 -14.20 17.25
C SER A 60 -0.78 -13.51 18.26
N TYR A 61 -1.50 -14.25 19.10
CA TYR A 61 -2.38 -13.76 20.16
C TYR A 61 -2.12 -14.54 21.45
N VAL A 62 -2.37 -13.93 22.61
CA VAL A 62 -2.43 -14.66 23.88
C VAL A 62 -3.84 -15.25 24.04
N GLY A 63 -3.93 -16.56 24.16
CA GLY A 63 -5.16 -17.28 24.44
C GLY A 63 -5.62 -17.12 25.90
N PRO A 64 -6.83 -17.59 26.23
CA PRO A 64 -7.41 -17.44 27.57
C PRO A 64 -6.58 -18.08 28.69
N ASP A 65 -5.82 -19.14 28.38
CA ASP A 65 -5.00 -19.88 29.35
C ASP A 65 -3.52 -19.41 29.33
N GLY A 66 -3.22 -18.33 28.60
CA GLY A 66 -1.88 -17.76 28.48
C GLY A 66 -1.01 -18.40 27.40
N GLU A 67 -1.60 -19.23 26.54
CA GLU A 67 -0.92 -19.87 25.42
C GLU A 67 -0.77 -18.95 24.20
N ASP A 68 0.29 -19.11 23.42
CA ASP A 68 0.44 -18.38 22.15
C ASP A 68 -0.37 -19.06 21.03
N LEU A 69 -1.30 -18.29 20.45
CA LEU A 69 -2.17 -18.71 19.36
C LEU A 69 -1.83 -17.97 18.08
N SER A 70 -1.50 -18.71 17.01
CA SER A 70 -1.38 -18.14 15.67
C SER A 70 -2.72 -18.25 14.94
N ILE A 71 -3.40 -17.12 14.72
CA ILE A 71 -4.73 -17.06 14.08
C ILE A 71 -4.60 -16.35 12.73
N GLU A 72 -5.25 -16.90 11.69
CA GLU A 72 -5.38 -16.20 10.41
C GLU A 72 -6.30 -14.99 10.58
N THR A 73 -5.74 -13.79 10.50
CA THR A 73 -6.46 -12.54 10.72
C THR A 73 -6.67 -11.79 9.40
N SER A 74 -7.91 -11.43 9.12
CA SER A 74 -8.26 -10.52 8.03
C SER A 74 -8.19 -9.07 8.49
N VAL A 75 -7.44 -8.24 7.76
CA VAL A 75 -7.22 -6.84 8.09
C VAL A 75 -7.87 -5.92 7.05
N THR A 76 -8.50 -4.87 7.55
CA THR A 76 -8.96 -3.72 6.76
C THR A 76 -8.34 -2.46 7.36
N GLY A 77 -7.45 -1.81 6.62
CA GLY A 77 -6.80 -0.57 7.03
C GLY A 77 -7.16 0.55 6.06
N THR A 78 -7.56 1.70 6.59
CA THR A 78 -7.97 2.87 5.81
C THR A 78 -7.37 4.15 6.38
N VAL A 79 -7.21 5.15 5.51
CA VAL A 79 -6.81 6.51 5.85
C VAL A 79 -7.70 7.51 5.12
N SER A 80 -7.73 8.75 5.60
CA SER A 80 -8.28 9.88 4.86
C SER A 80 -7.24 10.45 3.90
N LEU A 81 -7.69 10.88 2.73
CA LEU A 81 -6.87 11.55 1.72
C LEU A 81 -7.41 12.96 1.49
N ASP A 82 -6.53 13.95 1.64
CA ASP A 82 -6.86 15.35 1.37
C ASP A 82 -7.18 15.56 -0.12
N ALA A 83 -8.01 16.58 -0.40
CA ALA A 83 -8.49 16.89 -1.74
C ALA A 83 -7.39 17.29 -2.75
N ASP A 84 -6.20 17.61 -2.25
CA ASP A 84 -5.02 17.99 -3.04
C ASP A 84 -4.03 16.84 -3.28
N LYS A 85 -4.32 15.64 -2.75
CA LYS A 85 -3.49 14.45 -2.92
C LYS A 85 -4.09 13.50 -3.95
N LYS A 86 -3.23 12.92 -4.79
CA LYS A 86 -3.67 12.01 -5.87
C LYS A 86 -4.01 10.60 -5.40
N GLY A 87 -3.41 10.13 -4.31
CA GLY A 87 -3.63 8.77 -3.82
C GLY A 87 -2.76 8.40 -2.62
N ILE A 88 -2.86 7.14 -2.22
CA ILE A 88 -2.11 6.55 -1.10
C ILE A 88 -1.20 5.41 -1.55
N ASN A 89 -0.18 5.10 -0.76
CA ASN A 89 0.58 3.87 -0.94
C ASN A 89 -0.15 2.73 -0.23
N MET A 90 -1.07 2.06 -0.93
CA MET A 90 -1.85 0.96 -0.37
C MET A 90 -0.96 -0.15 0.20
N SER A 91 0.17 -0.45 -0.45
CA SER A 91 1.10 -1.48 0.00
C SER A 91 1.77 -1.15 1.34
N ARG A 92 1.85 0.12 1.73
CA ARG A 92 2.40 0.54 3.02
C ARG A 92 1.56 0.01 4.19
N ILE A 93 0.23 -0.01 4.05
CA ILE A 93 -0.66 -0.58 5.08
C ILE A 93 -0.31 -2.06 5.31
N ILE A 94 -0.14 -2.82 4.23
CA ILE A 94 0.27 -4.23 4.32
C ILE A 94 1.64 -4.35 4.98
N ARG A 95 2.63 -3.57 4.51
CA ARG A 95 4.02 -3.65 5.01
C ARG A 95 4.10 -3.40 6.51
N ILE A 96 3.38 -2.41 7.04
CA ILE A 96 3.34 -2.15 8.49
C ILE A 96 2.85 -3.41 9.22
N PHE A 97 1.75 -4.04 8.80
CA PHE A 97 1.29 -5.27 9.45
C PHE A 97 2.31 -6.42 9.38
N TYR A 98 3.10 -6.52 8.30
CA TYR A 98 4.19 -7.50 8.21
C TYR A 98 5.40 -7.15 9.09
N GLU A 99 5.67 -5.88 9.38
CA GLU A 99 6.71 -5.47 10.32
C GLU A 99 6.40 -5.95 11.75
N TYR A 100 5.12 -6.03 12.12
CA TYR A 100 4.65 -6.50 13.44
C TYR A 100 4.22 -7.97 13.46
N LYS A 101 4.43 -8.75 12.38
CA LYS A 101 3.93 -10.14 12.28
C LYS A 101 4.46 -11.08 13.36
N ASP A 102 5.66 -10.78 13.87
CA ASP A 102 6.35 -11.60 14.88
C ASP A 102 6.11 -11.09 16.31
N GLU A 103 5.42 -9.96 16.49
CA GLU A 103 4.97 -9.48 17.80
C GLU A 103 3.64 -10.15 18.19
N THR A 104 3.47 -10.45 19.48
CA THR A 104 2.16 -10.86 20.01
C THR A 104 1.18 -9.69 19.90
N PHE A 105 0.16 -9.86 19.08
CA PHE A 105 -0.81 -8.83 18.77
C PHE A 105 -1.63 -8.46 20.00
N SER A 106 -1.68 -7.15 20.28
CA SER A 106 -2.41 -6.57 21.39
C SER A 106 -2.93 -5.17 21.01
N PRO A 107 -3.83 -4.57 21.81
CA PRO A 107 -4.24 -3.17 21.60
C PRO A 107 -3.06 -2.19 21.58
N GLU A 108 -2.00 -2.44 22.33
CA GLU A 108 -0.78 -1.62 22.34
C GLU A 108 -0.02 -1.74 21.01
N VAL A 109 0.14 -2.96 20.48
CA VAL A 109 0.74 -3.19 19.16
C VAL A 109 -0.09 -2.54 18.06
N LEU A 110 -1.42 -2.65 18.13
CA LEU A 110 -2.31 -1.94 17.20
C LEU A 110 -2.12 -0.42 17.31
N GLY A 111 -1.95 0.13 18.51
CA GLY A 111 -1.64 1.54 18.71
C GLY A 111 -0.32 1.97 18.03
N LYS A 112 0.72 1.14 18.09
CA LYS A 112 1.98 1.38 17.35
C LYS A 112 1.74 1.37 15.83
N ILE A 113 0.98 0.38 15.33
CA ILE A 113 0.64 0.26 13.90
C ILE A 113 -0.08 1.52 13.38
N LEU A 114 -1.00 2.09 14.18
CA LEU A 114 -1.79 3.26 13.79
C LEU A 114 -1.01 4.59 13.82
N THR A 115 0.22 4.60 14.33
CA THR A 115 1.05 5.82 14.48
C THR A 115 2.24 5.89 13.50
N HIS A 116 2.33 4.94 12.55
CA HIS A 116 3.40 4.77 11.56
C HIS A 116 3.28 5.65 10.30
#